data_AF-A0A9P0IXS8-F1
#
_entry.id   AF-A0A9P0IXS8-F1
#
_cell.length_a   1.000
_cell.length_b   1.000
_cell.length_c   1.000
_cell.angle_alpha   90.00
_cell.angle_beta   90.00
_cell.angle_gamma   90.00
#
_symmetry.space_group_name_H-M   'P 1'
#
loop_
_entity.id
_entity.type
_entity.pdbx_description
1 polymer ?
#
loop_
_entity_poly.entity_id
_entity_poly.type
_entity_poly.pdbx_seq_one_letter_code
_entity_poly.pdbx_strand_id
1 'polypeptide(L)'
;MSSSDDGTGDRDRRRRRGGGLTGCALLASEAAAHVARMCRSNPRLLSMLVQEKCGDDANSRRFAHDFKTLADVLVQRIVAKRIGRQFPELEGNVYGEENDTIQNNNGQDVTILVGEMVEETFQCLSKALGDDLDSAKSLAEAAHKEFGLNDLNVDCYPPEEENLDLEKIGIWIDPIDSTNEYISGNVDSINEYGFHSSGLHCVTINIGLFRQAQRKTYRRGNQSTVFQL
;
A
#
# COMPACT_ATOMS: atom_id res chain seq x y z
N MET A 1 -36.56 -33.49 16.76
CA MET A 1 -36.57 -32.63 15.56
C MET A 1 -35.62 -31.49 15.81
N SER A 2 -34.56 -31.45 15.01
CA SER A 2 -33.48 -30.47 15.06
C SER A 2 -33.95 -29.12 14.54
N SER A 3 -33.56 -28.05 15.21
CA SER A 3 -33.46 -26.71 14.63
C SER A 3 -32.23 -26.04 15.22
N SER A 4 -31.07 -26.35 14.64
CA SER A 4 -29.85 -25.55 14.78
C SER A 4 -29.97 -24.44 13.76
N ASP A 5 -30.40 -23.25 14.19
CA ASP A 5 -30.54 -22.10 13.31
C ASP A 5 -29.37 -21.12 13.50
N ASP A 6 -28.96 -20.56 12.37
CA ASP A 6 -27.63 -20.12 11.97
C ASP A 6 -27.24 -18.77 12.60
N GLY A 7 -26.61 -18.81 13.77
CA GLY A 7 -26.06 -17.63 14.47
C GLY A 7 -24.66 -17.19 14.01
N THR A 8 -24.19 -17.72 12.88
CA THR A 8 -22.85 -17.46 12.31
C THR A 8 -22.90 -16.39 11.21
N GLY A 9 -23.94 -16.38 10.37
CA GLY A 9 -24.07 -15.40 9.28
C GLY A 9 -24.33 -13.95 9.72
N ASP A 10 -24.99 -13.73 10.86
CA ASP A 10 -25.29 -12.37 11.36
C ASP A 10 -24.08 -11.70 12.05
N ARG A 11 -23.14 -12.50 12.57
CA ARG A 11 -21.88 -11.98 13.13
C ARG A 11 -20.90 -11.51 12.06
N ASP A 12 -20.91 -12.15 10.90
CA ASP A 12 -20.07 -11.78 9.76
C ASP A 12 -20.61 -10.53 9.04
N ARG A 13 -21.93 -10.41 8.91
CA ARG A 13 -22.58 -9.20 8.37
C ARG A 13 -22.38 -7.97 9.25
N ARG A 14 -22.33 -8.12 10.57
CA ARG A 14 -22.11 -7.01 11.51
C ARG A 14 -20.68 -6.49 11.56
N ARG A 15 -19.70 -7.21 11.01
CA ARG A 15 -18.31 -6.76 10.85
C ARG A 15 -18.09 -5.83 9.65
N ARG A 16 -19.04 -5.76 8.71
CA ARG A 16 -19.03 -4.86 7.54
C ARG A 16 -19.37 -3.40 7.87
N ARG A 17 -18.98 -2.89 9.04
CA ARG A 17 -19.18 -1.47 9.37
C ARG A 17 -18.03 -0.66 8.79
N GLY A 18 -18.15 -0.29 7.51
CA GLY A 18 -17.22 0.65 6.88
C GLY A 18 -17.35 0.71 5.36
N GLY A 19 -18.28 1.51 4.83
CA GLY A 19 -18.22 2.12 3.49
C GLY A 19 -18.06 1.19 2.27
N GLY A 20 -18.37 -0.10 2.38
CA GLY A 20 -18.24 -1.04 1.27
C GLY A 20 -16.79 -1.24 0.79
N LEU A 21 -16.62 -1.65 -0.48
CA LEU A 21 -15.29 -1.93 -1.02
C LEU A 21 -14.47 -0.63 -1.16
N THR A 22 -15.10 0.46 -1.58
CA THR A 22 -14.43 1.77 -1.70
C THR A 22 -14.01 2.30 -0.32
N GLY A 23 -14.85 2.18 0.70
CA GLY A 23 -14.49 2.56 2.07
C GLY A 23 -13.31 1.77 2.61
N CYS A 24 -13.26 0.46 2.32
CA CYS A 24 -12.11 -0.37 2.63
C CYS A 24 -10.84 0.07 1.89
N ALA A 25 -10.95 0.39 0.60
CA ALA A 25 -9.83 0.90 -0.20
C ALA A 25 -9.29 2.24 0.34
N LEU A 26 -10.16 3.15 0.80
CA LEU A 26 -9.74 4.41 1.43
C LEU A 26 -8.97 4.19 2.75
N LEU A 27 -9.43 3.27 3.59
CA LEU A 27 -8.69 2.92 4.82
C LEU A 27 -7.38 2.20 4.51
N ALA A 28 -7.33 1.41 3.43
CA ALA A 28 -6.12 0.78 2.96
C ALA A 28 -5.13 1.81 2.39
N SER A 29 -5.59 2.83 1.65
CA SER A 29 -4.74 3.90 1.13
C SER A 29 -4.15 4.74 2.24
N GLU A 30 -4.91 5.04 3.31
CA GLU A 30 -4.36 5.80 4.44
C GLU A 30 -3.29 5.00 5.21
N ALA A 31 -3.46 3.68 5.33
CA ALA A 31 -2.44 2.83 5.92
C ALA A 31 -1.16 2.75 5.10
N ALA A 32 -1.31 2.63 3.78
CA ALA A 32 -0.20 2.75 2.83
C ALA A 32 0.49 4.11 2.95
N ALA A 33 -0.29 5.19 3.01
CA ALA A 33 0.21 6.56 3.13
C ALA A 33 0.96 6.77 4.44
N HIS A 34 0.50 6.14 5.53
CA HIS A 34 1.19 6.18 6.81
C HIS A 34 2.59 5.57 6.73
N VAL A 35 2.75 4.42 6.06
CA VAL A 35 4.06 3.80 5.86
C VAL A 35 4.94 4.67 4.94
N ALA A 36 4.39 5.18 3.83
CA ALA A 36 5.12 6.11 2.97
C ALA A 36 5.59 7.36 3.72
N ARG A 37 4.76 7.94 4.60
CA ARG A 37 5.18 9.06 5.47
C ARG A 37 6.23 8.63 6.48
N MET A 38 6.09 7.45 7.10
CA MET A 38 7.06 6.89 8.06
C MET A 38 8.45 6.75 7.44
N CYS A 39 8.53 6.23 6.21
CA CYS A 39 9.78 6.11 5.45
C CYS A 39 10.51 7.45 5.28
N ARG A 40 9.77 8.58 5.25
CA ARG A 40 10.36 9.91 5.13
C ARG A 40 10.57 10.62 6.48
N SER A 41 9.73 10.38 7.47
CA SER A 41 9.81 11.07 8.77
C SER A 41 10.82 10.42 9.72
N ASN A 42 11.11 9.13 9.57
CA ASN A 42 12.14 8.46 10.35
C ASN A 42 13.51 8.71 9.71
N PRO A 43 14.49 9.31 10.43
CA PRO A 43 15.80 9.65 9.85
C PRO A 43 16.57 8.45 9.27
N ARG A 44 16.43 7.27 9.88
CA ARG A 44 17.10 6.05 9.43
C ARG A 44 16.48 5.53 8.14
N LEU A 45 15.15 5.45 8.09
CA LEU A 45 14.42 5.06 6.87
C LEU A 45 14.64 6.07 5.73
N LEU A 46 14.59 7.36 6.05
CA LEU A 46 14.84 8.42 5.07
C LEU A 46 16.24 8.29 4.50
N SER A 47 17.24 8.02 5.33
CA SER A 47 18.62 7.84 4.86
C SER A 47 18.78 6.65 3.91
N MET A 48 17.98 5.58 4.05
CA MET A 48 17.96 4.45 3.10
C MET A 48 17.22 4.81 1.81
N LEU A 49 16.13 5.58 1.92
CA LEU A 49 15.33 6.02 0.78
C LEU A 49 16.07 7.01 -0.13
N VAL A 50 16.78 7.98 0.46
CA VAL A 50 17.43 9.08 -0.27
C VAL A 50 18.93 8.85 -0.50
N GLN A 51 19.41 7.62 -0.29
CA GLN A 51 20.82 7.27 -0.41
C GLN A 51 21.28 7.34 -1.88
N GLU A 52 21.41 8.55 -2.42
CA GLU A 52 22.13 8.84 -3.66
C GLU A 52 23.46 9.54 -3.36
N LYS A 53 24.55 8.89 -3.79
CA LYS A 53 25.91 9.43 -3.99
C LYS A 53 26.65 9.88 -2.73
N CYS A 54 27.23 8.91 -2.04
CA CYS A 54 28.52 9.13 -1.36
C CYS A 54 29.53 8.08 -1.83
N GLY A 55 29.91 8.14 -3.11
CA GLY A 55 30.93 7.28 -3.73
C GLY A 55 30.48 6.58 -5.02
N ASP A 56 31.43 6.28 -5.90
CA ASP A 56 31.25 5.49 -7.13
C ASP A 56 30.95 3.99 -6.87
N ASP A 57 30.60 3.63 -5.63
CA ASP A 57 30.47 2.24 -5.22
C ASP A 57 29.10 1.67 -5.61
N ALA A 58 29.11 0.63 -6.45
CA ALA A 58 27.92 -0.03 -6.98
C ALA A 58 27.02 -0.58 -5.86
N ASN A 59 27.59 -0.94 -4.70
CA ASN A 59 26.85 -1.43 -3.55
C ASN A 59 25.89 -0.38 -2.97
N SER A 60 26.28 0.91 -2.92
CA SER A 60 25.43 1.97 -2.39
C SER A 60 24.21 2.25 -3.26
N ARG A 61 24.38 2.24 -4.59
CA ARG A 61 23.27 2.42 -5.56
C ARG A 61 22.29 1.27 -5.54
N ARG A 62 22.79 0.04 -5.35
CA ARG A 62 21.97 -1.15 -5.26
C ARG A 62 21.08 -1.10 -4.02
N PHE A 63 21.66 -0.82 -2.85
CA PHE A 63 20.90 -0.68 -1.60
C PHE A 63 19.79 0.39 -1.64
N ALA A 64 20.07 1.56 -2.21
CA ALA A 64 19.06 2.63 -2.31
C ALA A 64 17.90 2.25 -3.25
N HIS A 65 18.23 1.62 -4.38
CA HIS A 65 17.24 1.04 -5.29
C HIS A 65 16.43 -0.05 -4.58
N ASP A 66 17.09 -0.92 -3.80
CA ASP A 66 16.46 -2.02 -3.09
C ASP A 66 15.52 -1.53 -1.97
N PHE A 67 15.84 -0.45 -1.27
CA PHE A 67 14.94 0.12 -0.25
C PHE A 67 13.72 0.82 -0.87
N LYS A 68 13.90 1.54 -1.99
CA LYS A 68 12.77 2.09 -2.75
C LYS A 68 11.80 0.97 -3.13
N THR A 69 12.31 -0.08 -3.79
CA THR A 69 11.50 -1.24 -4.17
C THR A 69 10.86 -1.89 -2.95
N LEU A 70 11.56 -2.02 -1.81
CA LEU A 70 10.96 -2.53 -0.58
C LEU A 70 9.77 -1.66 -0.12
N ALA A 71 9.87 -0.33 -0.17
CA ALA A 71 8.78 0.56 0.22
C ALA A 71 7.57 0.40 -0.70
N ASP A 72 7.77 0.38 -2.02
CA ASP A 72 6.71 0.19 -3.01
C ASP A 72 6.02 -1.19 -2.82
N VAL A 73 6.81 -2.24 -2.66
CA VAL A 73 6.29 -3.60 -2.39
C VAL A 73 5.53 -3.65 -1.08
N LEU A 74 6.07 -3.11 0.01
CA LEU A 74 5.40 -3.14 1.32
C LEU A 74 4.05 -2.40 1.27
N VAL A 75 4.01 -1.23 0.64
CA VAL A 75 2.76 -0.46 0.43
C VAL A 75 1.74 -1.30 -0.34
N GLN A 76 2.13 -1.89 -1.46
CA GLN A 76 1.26 -2.75 -2.26
C GLN A 76 0.72 -3.94 -1.45
N ARG A 77 1.58 -4.59 -0.65
CA ARG A 77 1.21 -5.75 0.17
C ARG A 77 0.28 -5.37 1.34
N ILE A 78 0.44 -4.18 1.93
CA ILE A 78 -0.47 -3.67 2.97
C ILE A 78 -1.88 -3.48 2.41
N VAL A 79 -1.99 -2.85 1.25
CA VAL A 79 -3.29 -2.65 0.59
C VAL A 79 -3.95 -3.99 0.27
N ALA A 80 -3.20 -4.90 -0.35
CA ALA A 80 -3.70 -6.23 -0.70
C ALA A 80 -4.15 -7.01 0.55
N LYS A 81 -3.36 -6.99 1.63
CA LYS A 81 -3.68 -7.69 2.89
C LYS A 81 -4.96 -7.15 3.52
N ARG A 82 -5.12 -5.83 3.57
CA ARG A 82 -6.30 -5.20 4.19
C ARG A 82 -7.59 -5.47 3.43
N ILE A 83 -7.53 -5.36 2.10
CA ILE A 83 -8.67 -5.66 1.25
C ILE A 83 -9.01 -7.15 1.34
N GLY A 84 -8.03 -8.05 1.20
CA GLY A 84 -8.24 -9.49 1.30
C GLY A 84 -8.80 -9.93 2.66
N ARG A 85 -8.39 -9.27 3.76
CA ARG A 85 -8.93 -9.53 5.11
C ARG A 85 -10.42 -9.20 5.23
N GLN A 86 -10.90 -8.17 4.53
CA GLN A 86 -12.32 -7.77 4.56
C GLN A 86 -13.17 -8.43 3.46
N PHE A 87 -12.54 -8.73 2.32
CA PHE A 87 -13.15 -9.32 1.13
C PHE A 87 -12.29 -10.48 0.63
N PRO A 88 -12.37 -11.66 1.27
CA PRO A 88 -11.58 -12.83 0.87
C PRO A 88 -11.77 -13.24 -0.59
N GLU A 89 -12.93 -12.94 -1.18
CA GLU A 89 -13.25 -13.16 -2.59
C GLU A 89 -12.31 -12.40 -3.56
N LEU A 90 -11.63 -11.36 -3.05
CA LEU A 90 -10.68 -10.53 -3.81
C LEU A 90 -9.21 -10.91 -3.57
N GLU A 91 -8.87 -11.84 -2.68
CA GLU A 91 -7.48 -12.14 -2.30
C GLU A 91 -6.58 -12.54 -3.49
N GLY A 92 -7.16 -13.17 -4.53
CA GLY A 92 -6.48 -13.49 -5.80
C GLY A 92 -6.64 -12.45 -6.92
N ASN A 93 -7.36 -11.36 -6.67
CA ASN A 93 -7.75 -10.35 -7.66
C ASN A 93 -7.19 -8.95 -7.36
N VAL A 94 -6.23 -8.86 -6.44
CA VAL A 94 -5.45 -7.65 -6.20
C VAL A 94 -4.12 -7.75 -6.95
N TYR A 95 -3.89 -6.80 -7.84
CA TYR A 95 -2.70 -6.68 -8.68
C TYR A 95 -2.02 -5.34 -8.41
N GLY A 96 -0.77 -5.20 -8.83
CA GLY A 96 -0.11 -3.91 -8.84
C GLY A 96 1.14 -3.91 -9.70
N GLU A 97 1.83 -2.76 -9.68
CA GLU A 97 3.05 -2.51 -10.46
C GLU A 97 4.21 -3.43 -10.02
N GLU A 98 4.34 -3.67 -8.72
CA GLU A 98 5.53 -4.30 -8.15
C GLU A 98 5.43 -5.83 -8.07
N ASN A 99 6.59 -6.49 -8.18
CA ASN A 99 6.76 -7.90 -7.81
C ASN A 99 6.88 -8.03 -6.29
N ASP A 100 6.34 -9.09 -5.70
CA ASP A 100 6.39 -9.27 -4.24
C ASP A 100 7.76 -9.70 -3.70
N THR A 101 8.73 -9.96 -4.56
CA THR A 101 10.06 -10.47 -4.20
C THR A 101 11.13 -9.43 -4.50
N ILE A 102 11.95 -9.14 -3.48
CA ILE A 102 13.12 -8.27 -3.60
C ILE A 102 14.39 -9.06 -3.31
N GLN A 103 15.53 -8.57 -3.77
CA GLN A 103 16.81 -9.15 -3.40
C GLN A 103 17.42 -8.36 -2.25
N ASN A 104 17.79 -9.04 -1.17
CA ASN A 104 18.48 -8.39 -0.05
C ASN A 104 19.97 -8.16 -0.35
N ASN A 105 20.62 -7.50 0.59
CA ASN A 105 22.04 -7.12 0.53
C ASN A 105 23.02 -8.32 0.40
N ASN A 106 22.57 -9.51 0.79
CA ASN A 106 23.33 -10.76 0.68
C ASN A 106 23.07 -11.48 -0.65
N GLY A 107 22.31 -10.86 -1.57
CA GLY A 107 21.93 -11.46 -2.85
C GLY A 107 20.83 -12.51 -2.74
N GLN A 108 20.14 -12.62 -1.60
CA GLN A 108 19.07 -13.59 -1.39
C GLN A 108 17.72 -12.98 -1.75
N ASP A 109 16.91 -13.75 -2.47
CA ASP A 109 15.54 -13.36 -2.78
C ASP A 109 14.67 -13.50 -1.53
N VAL A 110 13.93 -12.44 -1.21
CA VAL A 110 13.01 -12.34 -0.09
C VAL A 110 11.66 -11.89 -0.60
N THR A 111 10.68 -12.80 -0.54
CA THR A 111 9.28 -12.46 -0.79
C THR A 111 8.71 -11.71 0.40
N ILE A 112 8.27 -10.48 0.16
CA ILE A 112 7.74 -9.58 1.19
C ILE A 112 6.30 -9.95 1.54
N LEU A 113 6.09 -10.25 2.82
CA LEU A 113 4.82 -10.66 3.38
C LEU A 113 4.41 -9.71 4.51
N VAL A 114 3.14 -9.32 4.50
CA VAL A 114 2.47 -8.70 5.63
C VAL A 114 1.64 -9.80 6.30
N GLY A 115 2.10 -10.24 7.48
CA GLY A 115 1.44 -11.29 8.25
C GLY A 115 0.14 -10.83 8.92
N GLU A 116 -0.49 -11.72 9.67
CA GLU A 116 -1.60 -11.37 10.56
C GLU A 116 -1.10 -10.63 11.80
N MET A 117 0.13 -10.94 12.24
CA MET A 117 0.76 -10.38 13.43
C MET A 117 1.98 -9.51 13.07
N VAL A 118 2.27 -8.52 13.92
CA VAL A 118 3.44 -7.64 13.78
C VAL A 118 4.73 -8.45 13.71
N GLU A 119 4.83 -9.50 14.53
CA GLU A 119 5.98 -10.38 14.63
C GLU A 119 6.28 -11.11 13.32
N GLU A 120 5.25 -11.53 12.58
CA GLU A 120 5.40 -12.21 11.29
C GLU A 120 5.93 -11.25 10.22
N THR A 121 5.36 -10.05 10.16
CA THR A 121 5.85 -8.99 9.26
C THR A 121 7.28 -8.58 9.62
N PHE A 122 7.57 -8.42 10.92
CA PHE A 122 8.92 -8.12 11.40
C PHE A 122 9.93 -9.18 10.97
N GLN A 123 9.64 -10.46 11.19
CA GLN A 123 10.52 -11.56 10.76
C GLN A 123 10.79 -11.55 9.26
N CYS A 124 9.78 -11.19 8.45
CA CYS A 124 9.94 -11.05 7.01
C CYS A 124 10.86 -9.85 6.67
N LEU A 125 10.57 -8.68 7.24
CA LEU A 125 11.32 -7.45 6.98
C LEU A 125 12.76 -7.51 7.50
N SER A 126 13.05 -8.24 8.59
CA SER A 126 14.41 -8.48 9.06
C SER A 126 15.25 -9.26 8.03
N LYS A 127 14.64 -10.16 7.24
CA LYS A 127 15.36 -10.86 6.16
C LYS A 127 15.66 -9.93 4.99
N ALA A 128 14.74 -9.01 4.70
CA ALA A 128 14.89 -8.00 3.65
C ALA A 128 15.96 -6.95 4.00
N LEU A 129 15.92 -6.43 5.23
CA LEU A 129 16.79 -5.35 5.71
C LEU A 129 18.10 -5.82 6.36
N GLY A 130 18.27 -7.14 6.55
CA GLY A 130 19.45 -7.73 7.17
C GLY A 130 19.62 -7.27 8.62
N ASP A 131 20.73 -6.61 8.91
CA ASP A 131 21.10 -6.20 10.27
C ASP A 131 20.32 -4.99 10.79
N ASP A 132 19.50 -4.33 9.96
CA ASP A 132 18.68 -3.19 10.36
C ASP A 132 17.34 -3.60 11.00
N LEU A 133 17.45 -4.22 12.18
CA LEU A 133 16.30 -4.72 12.93
C LEU A 133 15.37 -3.60 13.43
N ASP A 134 15.90 -2.41 13.75
CA ASP A 134 15.08 -1.30 14.22
C ASP A 134 14.19 -0.74 13.11
N SER A 135 14.72 -0.65 11.88
CA SER A 135 13.94 -0.25 10.71
C SER A 135 12.89 -1.30 10.35
N ALA A 136 13.26 -2.58 10.38
CA ALA A 136 12.33 -3.69 10.16
C ALA A 136 11.17 -3.66 11.18
N LYS A 137 11.48 -3.41 12.46
CA LYS A 137 10.48 -3.29 13.51
C LYS A 137 9.56 -2.09 13.30
N SER A 138 10.15 -0.92 13.02
CA SER A 138 9.39 0.32 12.78
C SER A 138 8.41 0.19 11.61
N LEU A 139 8.85 -0.44 10.51
CA LEU A 139 8.01 -0.70 9.35
C LEU A 139 6.92 -1.74 9.63
N ALA A 140 7.24 -2.79 10.39
CA ALA A 140 6.25 -3.79 10.78
C ALA A 140 5.14 -3.18 11.66
N GLU A 141 5.50 -2.39 12.67
CA GLU A 141 4.54 -1.68 13.53
C GLU A 141 3.69 -0.70 12.72
N ALA A 142 4.30 0.05 11.79
CA ALA A 142 3.58 0.98 10.93
C ALA A 142 2.59 0.27 9.98
N ALA A 143 2.98 -0.86 9.39
CA ALA A 143 2.12 -1.66 8.49
C ALA A 143 0.85 -2.19 9.18
N HIS A 144 0.95 -2.47 10.48
CA HIS A 144 -0.11 -3.03 11.31
C HIS A 144 -0.94 -1.97 12.05
N LYS A 145 -0.62 -0.68 11.90
CA LYS A 145 -1.41 0.40 12.52
C LYS A 145 -2.81 0.45 11.92
N GLU A 146 -3.84 0.20 12.72
CA GLU A 146 -5.23 0.29 12.26
C GLU A 146 -5.71 1.75 12.14
N PHE A 147 -6.57 2.00 11.15
CA PHE A 147 -7.15 3.31 10.87
C PHE A 147 -8.67 3.16 10.82
N GLY A 148 -9.37 4.14 11.35
CA GLY A 148 -10.82 4.27 11.27
C GLY A 148 -11.21 5.44 10.35
N LEU A 149 -12.52 5.61 10.18
CA LEU A 149 -13.07 6.71 9.38
C LEU A 149 -12.58 8.07 9.89
N ASN A 150 -12.52 8.29 11.21
CA ASN A 150 -12.08 9.56 11.77
C ASN A 150 -10.61 9.94 11.45
N ASP A 151 -9.81 9.00 10.94
CA ASP A 151 -8.44 9.27 10.51
C ASP A 151 -8.37 9.74 9.05
N LEU A 152 -9.46 9.62 8.29
CA LEU A 152 -9.53 10.03 6.89
C LEU A 152 -9.95 11.50 6.78
N ASN A 153 -9.23 12.25 5.96
CA ASN A 153 -9.56 13.63 5.61
C ASN A 153 -10.49 13.66 4.40
N VAL A 154 -11.73 13.20 4.57
CA VAL A 154 -12.75 13.19 3.50
C VAL A 154 -14.01 13.93 3.95
N ASP A 155 -14.55 14.79 3.07
CA ASP A 155 -15.77 15.56 3.37
C ASP A 155 -17.01 14.65 3.47
N CYS A 156 -17.05 13.59 2.67
CA CYS A 156 -18.11 12.59 2.70
C CYS A 156 -17.57 11.21 2.37
N TYR A 157 -18.17 10.19 3.00
CA TYR A 157 -17.85 8.80 2.69
C TYR A 157 -18.60 8.33 1.45
N PRO A 158 -17.97 7.50 0.61
CA PRO A 158 -18.69 6.84 -0.45
C PRO A 158 -19.82 5.98 0.16
N PRO A 159 -21.02 5.99 -0.44
CA PRO A 159 -22.07 5.06 -0.04
C PRO A 159 -21.62 3.63 -0.31
N GLU A 160 -22.14 2.67 0.46
CA GLU A 160 -21.89 1.26 0.20
C GLU A 160 -22.38 0.88 -1.20
N GLU A 161 -21.59 0.08 -1.93
CA GLU A 161 -21.96 -0.34 -3.26
C GLU A 161 -23.05 -1.42 -3.20
N GLU A 162 -24.21 -1.13 -3.77
CA GLU A 162 -25.26 -2.12 -3.93
C GLU A 162 -24.96 -3.09 -5.08
N ASN A 163 -25.12 -4.39 -4.83
CA ASN A 163 -25.03 -5.45 -5.85
C ASN A 163 -23.68 -5.54 -6.58
N LEU A 164 -22.57 -5.23 -5.90
CA LEU A 164 -21.24 -5.43 -6.44
C LEU A 164 -20.87 -6.92 -6.47
N ASP A 165 -20.72 -7.47 -7.67
CA ASP A 165 -20.26 -8.85 -7.88
C ASP A 165 -18.72 -8.89 -7.78
N LEU A 166 -18.22 -9.18 -6.57
CA LEU A 166 -16.79 -9.18 -6.23
C LEU A 166 -15.97 -10.14 -7.10
N GLU A 167 -16.55 -11.25 -7.57
CA GLU A 167 -15.87 -12.21 -8.44
C GLU A 167 -15.51 -11.62 -9.81
N LYS A 168 -16.18 -10.52 -10.22
CA LYS A 168 -15.93 -9.81 -11.47
C LYS A 168 -15.08 -8.56 -11.30
N ILE A 169 -14.66 -8.25 -10.07
CA ILE A 169 -13.83 -7.08 -9.76
C ILE A 169 -12.37 -7.50 -9.66
N GLY A 170 -11.49 -6.66 -10.20
CA GLY A 170 -10.06 -6.68 -9.95
C GLY A 170 -9.61 -5.33 -9.40
N ILE A 171 -8.48 -5.33 -8.70
CA ILE A 171 -7.87 -4.12 -8.15
C ILE A 171 -6.47 -3.98 -8.75
N TRP A 172 -6.11 -2.76 -9.15
CA TRP A 172 -4.76 -2.41 -9.57
C TRP A 172 -4.19 -1.36 -8.61
N ILE A 173 -3.00 -1.64 -8.10
CA ILE A 173 -2.29 -0.77 -7.17
C ILE A 173 -1.05 -0.21 -7.89
N ASP A 174 -0.93 1.11 -7.89
CA ASP A 174 0.34 1.80 -8.10
C ASP A 174 0.72 2.42 -6.74
N PRO A 175 1.72 1.83 -6.06
CA PRO A 175 1.91 2.00 -4.62
C PRO A 175 2.47 3.37 -4.25
N ILE A 176 3.36 3.95 -5.04
CA ILE A 176 3.90 5.31 -4.85
C ILE A 176 4.18 5.93 -6.23
N ASP A 177 3.14 6.53 -6.80
CA ASP A 177 3.26 7.26 -8.06
C ASP A 177 4.11 8.52 -7.88
N SER A 178 4.76 8.94 -8.96
CA SER A 178 5.74 10.03 -8.94
C SER A 178 6.90 9.77 -7.96
N THR A 179 7.47 8.56 -7.99
CA THR A 179 8.52 8.15 -7.04
C THR A 179 9.72 9.11 -7.01
N ASN A 180 10.05 9.76 -8.14
CA ASN A 180 11.13 10.75 -8.18
C ASN A 180 10.85 11.94 -7.25
N GLU A 181 9.60 12.41 -7.21
CA GLU A 181 9.17 13.46 -6.28
C GLU A 181 9.14 12.96 -4.84
N TYR A 182 8.73 11.70 -4.65
CA TYR A 182 8.75 11.07 -3.33
C TYR A 182 10.17 10.95 -2.75
N ILE A 183 11.16 10.62 -3.57
CA ILE A 183 12.57 10.54 -3.16
C ILE A 183 13.14 11.95 -2.95
N SER A 184 12.94 12.86 -3.91
CA SER A 184 13.45 14.23 -3.85
C SER A 184 12.99 14.96 -2.60
N GLY A 185 11.73 14.73 -2.21
CA GLY A 185 11.19 15.29 -0.98
C GLY A 185 10.94 16.78 -1.02
N ASN A 186 10.99 17.39 -2.20
CA ASN A 186 10.79 18.82 -2.36
C ASN A 186 9.35 19.20 -2.00
N VAL A 187 9.20 20.34 -1.33
CA VAL A 187 7.89 20.93 -1.07
C VAL A 187 7.78 22.15 -1.97
N ASP A 188 7.14 21.98 -3.12
CA ASP A 188 6.98 23.05 -4.10
C ASP A 188 5.85 24.02 -3.69
N SER A 189 5.91 25.22 -4.26
CA SER A 189 4.88 26.24 -4.16
C SER A 189 3.74 26.01 -5.15
N ILE A 190 2.58 26.59 -4.84
CA ILE A 190 1.41 26.58 -5.72
C ILE A 190 1.66 27.54 -6.88
N ASN A 191 1.42 27.09 -8.11
CA ASN A 191 1.56 27.91 -9.31
C ASN A 191 0.41 28.94 -9.45
N GLU A 192 0.49 29.80 -10.47
CA GLU A 192 -0.51 30.87 -10.70
C GLU A 192 -1.96 30.39 -10.92
N TYR A 193 -2.15 29.09 -11.19
CA TYR A 193 -3.44 28.45 -11.43
C TYR A 193 -3.97 27.68 -10.21
N GLY A 194 -3.24 27.68 -9.08
CA GLY A 194 -3.69 26.95 -7.89
C GLY A 194 -3.24 25.49 -7.82
N PHE A 195 -2.30 25.04 -8.67
CA PHE A 195 -1.82 23.65 -8.69
C PHE A 195 -0.36 23.51 -8.25
N HIS A 196 -0.02 22.36 -7.69
CA HIS A 196 1.38 21.94 -7.53
C HIS A 196 1.88 21.31 -8.84
N SER A 197 3.03 21.77 -9.33
CA SER A 197 3.65 21.25 -10.57
C SER A 197 4.73 20.21 -10.29
N SER A 198 5.22 20.12 -9.04
CA SER A 198 6.24 19.17 -8.59
C SER A 198 6.20 18.99 -7.07
N GLY A 199 7.09 18.15 -6.54
CA GLY A 199 7.26 17.91 -5.12
C GLY A 199 6.30 16.90 -4.51
N LEU A 200 6.35 16.76 -3.19
CA LEU A 200 5.62 15.75 -2.43
C LEU A 200 4.09 15.82 -2.59
N HIS A 201 3.53 16.97 -2.96
CA HIS A 201 2.10 17.12 -3.26
C HIS A 201 1.67 16.40 -4.55
N CYS A 202 2.60 16.02 -5.41
CA CYS A 202 2.33 15.24 -6.62
C CYS A 202 2.40 13.72 -6.37
N VAL A 203 2.87 13.28 -5.21
CA VAL A 203 2.98 11.86 -4.86
C VAL A 203 1.62 11.31 -4.49
N THR A 204 1.21 10.20 -5.11
CA THR A 204 -0.10 9.59 -4.86
C THR A 204 0.01 8.08 -4.64
N ILE A 205 -0.97 7.53 -3.93
CA ILE A 205 -1.17 6.08 -3.81
C ILE A 205 -2.43 5.75 -4.59
N ASN A 206 -2.28 5.01 -5.68
CA ASN A 206 -3.34 4.80 -6.64
C ASN A 206 -3.93 3.39 -6.46
N ILE A 207 -5.19 3.32 -6.03
CA ILE A 207 -5.96 2.06 -5.91
C ILE A 207 -7.13 2.11 -6.87
N GLY A 208 -6.99 1.47 -8.03
CA GLY A 208 -8.01 1.42 -9.06
C GLY A 208 -8.83 0.13 -9.01
N LEU A 209 -10.16 0.26 -9.00
CA LEU A 209 -11.08 -0.87 -9.14
C LEU A 209 -11.48 -1.00 -10.62
N PHE A 210 -11.45 -2.20 -11.16
CA PHE A 210 -11.84 -2.46 -12.55
C PHE A 210 -12.64 -3.75 -12.69
N ARG A 211 -13.39 -3.88 -13.79
CA ARG A 211 -14.10 -5.12 -14.11
C ARG A 211 -13.13 -6.08 -14.82
N GLN A 212 -12.96 -7.30 -14.33
CA GLN A 212 -11.94 -8.24 -14.83
C GLN A 212 -12.02 -8.52 -16.34
N ALA A 213 -13.23 -8.55 -16.90
CA ALA A 213 -13.42 -8.69 -18.36
C ALA A 213 -12.69 -7.60 -19.18
N GLN A 214 -12.35 -6.46 -18.57
CA GLN A 214 -11.66 -5.32 -19.19
C GLN A 214 -10.15 -5.31 -18.90
N ARG A 215 -9.58 -6.36 -18.29
CA ARG A 215 -8.15 -6.44 -17.93
C ARG A 215 -7.18 -6.17 -19.10
N LYS A 216 -7.60 -6.43 -20.36
CA LYS A 216 -6.80 -6.12 -21.55
C LYS A 216 -6.60 -4.62 -21.80
N THR A 217 -7.44 -3.75 -21.23
CA THR A 217 -7.38 -2.29 -21.43
C THR A 217 -6.48 -1.60 -20.40
N TYR A 218 -6.40 -2.11 -19.17
CA TYR A 218 -5.57 -1.51 -18.09
C TYR A 218 -4.06 -1.62 -18.34
N ARG A 219 -3.63 -2.64 -19.10
CA ARG A 219 -2.25 -2.74 -19.62
C ARG A 219 -1.84 -1.59 -20.56
N ARG A 220 -2.77 -0.71 -20.94
CA ARG A 220 -2.57 0.46 -21.79
C ARG A 220 -3.18 1.72 -21.16
N GLY A 221 -2.78 2.03 -19.93
CA GLY A 221 -2.75 3.41 -19.38
C GLY A 221 -3.96 4.31 -19.65
N ASN A 222 -5.20 3.83 -19.57
CA ASN A 222 -6.37 4.70 -19.68
C ASN A 222 -7.52 4.18 -18.84
N GLN A 223 -7.95 5.03 -17.91
CA GLN A 223 -9.00 4.87 -16.89
C GLN A 223 -8.54 4.30 -15.55
N SER A 224 -7.82 5.12 -14.79
CA SER A 224 -7.75 5.03 -13.33
C SER A 224 -8.79 5.96 -12.73
N THR A 225 -9.64 5.44 -11.84
CA THR A 225 -10.23 6.29 -10.79
C THR A 225 -9.10 6.56 -9.82
N VAL A 226 -8.55 7.78 -9.88
CA VAL A 226 -7.50 8.25 -8.97
C VAL A 226 -8.18 8.72 -7.70
N PHE A 227 -7.81 8.15 -6.56
CA PHE A 227 -8.10 8.74 -5.26
C PHE A 227 -6.91 9.65 -4.93
N GLN A 228 -7.05 10.96 -5.15
CA GLN A 228 -6.13 11.95 -4.57
C GLN A 228 -6.54 12.16 -3.11
N LEU A 229 -5.58 11.93 -2.20
CA LEU A 229 -5.65 12.33 -0.79
C LEU A 229 -5.12 13.76 -0.64
#